data_AF-A0A336M2L9-F1
#
_entry.id   AF-A0A336M2L9-F1
#
_cell.length_a   1.000
_cell.length_b   1.000
_cell.length_c   1.000
_cell.angle_alpha   90.00
_cell.angle_beta   90.00
_cell.angle_gamma   90.00
#
_symmetry.space_group_name_H-M   'P 1'
#
loop_
_entity.id
_entity.type
_entity.pdbx_description
1 polymer ?
#
loop_
_entity_poly.entity_id
_entity_poly.type
_entity_poly.pdbx_seq_one_letter_code
_entity_poly.pdbx_strand_id
1 'polypeptide(L)' 'MISNLVSHRSDTRPHTTTERTLRAISRVGQAVNLAVERFVTVGETIADDNPDIKKDMYDACKEARAAGELKIFPL' A
#
# COMPACT_ATOMS: atom_id res chain seq x y z
N MET A 1 39.63 -39.58 11.27
CA MET A 1 38.43 -38.88 11.76
C MET A 1 37.58 -38.53 10.56
N ILE A 2 36.54 -39.31 10.32
CA ILE A 2 35.60 -39.07 9.22
C ILE A 2 34.55 -38.11 9.77
N SER A 3 34.51 -36.89 9.27
CA SER A 3 33.48 -35.90 9.64
C SER A 3 32.15 -36.35 9.05
N ASN A 4 31.28 -36.95 9.88
CA ASN A 4 29.88 -37.11 9.53
C ASN A 4 29.19 -35.75 9.70
N LEU A 5 29.18 -34.98 8.61
CA LEU A 5 28.27 -33.85 8.43
C LEU A 5 26.86 -34.43 8.22
N VAL A 6 26.20 -34.79 9.33
CA VAL A 6 24.75 -34.89 9.35
C VAL A 6 24.25 -33.46 9.18
N SER A 7 24.06 -33.07 7.93
CA SER A 7 23.17 -31.96 7.58
C SER A 7 21.81 -32.39 8.11
N HIS A 8 21.50 -31.94 9.34
CA HIS A 8 20.17 -32.08 9.89
C HIS A 8 19.27 -31.22 9.00
N ARG A 9 18.70 -31.90 8.01
CA ARG A 9 17.58 -31.48 7.21
C ARG A 9 16.40 -31.27 8.18
N SER A 10 16.36 -30.13 8.83
CA SER A 10 15.13 -29.60 9.42
C SER A 10 14.51 -28.67 8.40
N ASP A 11 13.65 -29.26 7.57
CA ASP A 11 12.58 -28.57 6.85
C ASP A 11 11.85 -27.62 7.80
N THR A 12 12.12 -26.32 7.70
CA THR A 12 11.15 -25.27 8.02
C THR A 12 11.36 -24.15 7.01
N ARG A 13 10.60 -24.21 5.91
CA ARG A 13 10.44 -23.08 4.99
C ARG A 13 9.78 -21.91 5.74
N PRO A 14 10.27 -20.68 5.55
CA PRO A 14 9.30 -19.59 5.41
C PRO A 14 9.60 -18.60 4.28
N HIS A 15 10.45 -18.93 3.29
CA HIS A 15 10.79 -17.96 2.24
C HIS A 15 9.64 -17.70 1.24
N THR A 16 8.85 -18.73 0.91
CA THR A 16 7.75 -18.62 -0.07
C THR A 16 6.50 -17.93 0.49
N THR A 17 6.29 -18.02 1.81
CA THR A 17 5.13 -17.41 2.48
C THR A 17 5.28 -15.89 2.50
N THR A 18 6.50 -15.39 2.77
CA THR A 18 6.82 -13.95 2.76
C THR A 18 6.59 -13.34 1.39
N GLU A 19 7.04 -13.97 0.29
CA GLU A 19 6.83 -13.44 -1.07
C GLU A 19 5.34 -13.39 -1.46
N ARG A 20 4.56 -14.42 -1.12
CA ARG A 20 3.12 -14.43 -1.38
C ARG A 20 2.42 -13.32 -0.61
N THR A 21 2.80 -13.13 0.65
CA THR A 21 2.29 -12.04 1.50
C THR A 21 2.65 -10.68 0.93
N LEU A 22 3.91 -10.46 0.51
CA LEU A 22 4.35 -9.21 -0.13
C LEU A 22 3.57 -8.91 -1.41
N ARG A 23 3.28 -9.92 -2.24
CA ARG A 23 2.43 -9.74 -3.44
C ARG A 23 1.00 -9.36 -3.08
N ALA A 24 0.41 -10.00 -2.06
CA ALA A 24 -0.95 -9.67 -1.61
C ALA A 24 -1.02 -8.23 -1.09
N ILE A 25 -0.04 -7.85 -0.27
CA ILE A 25 0.16 -6.50 0.27
C ILE A 25 0.29 -5.46 -0.87
N SER A 26 1.12 -5.74 -1.88
CA SER A 26 1.27 -4.87 -3.04
C SER A 26 -0.03 -4.67 -3.82
N ARG A 27 -0.82 -5.73 -4.02
CA ARG A 27 -2.14 -5.64 -4.67
C ARG A 27 -3.12 -4.81 -3.87
N VAL A 28 -3.12 -4.94 -2.54
CA VAL A 28 -3.93 -4.11 -1.65
C VAL A 28 -3.52 -2.64 -1.78
N GLY A 29 -2.22 -2.35 -1.78
CA GLY A 29 -1.72 -0.98 -1.97
C GLY A 29 -2.14 -0.35 -3.29
N GLN A 30 -2.07 -1.11 -4.40
CA GLN A 30 -2.57 -0.64 -5.69
C GLN A 30 -4.08 -0.35 -5.66
N ALA A 31 -4.86 -1.23 -5.05
CA ALA A 31 -6.31 -1.05 -4.93
C ALA A 31 -6.68 0.16 -4.06
N VAL A 32 -5.96 0.35 -2.95
CA VAL A 32 -6.12 1.51 -2.06
C VAL A 32 -5.75 2.79 -2.79
N ASN A 33 -4.62 2.83 -3.49
CA ASN A 33 -4.22 4.01 -4.25
C ASN A 33 -5.26 4.40 -5.31
N LEU A 34 -5.79 3.41 -6.03
CA LEU A 34 -6.87 3.63 -6.99
C LEU A 34 -8.15 4.17 -6.32
N ALA A 35 -8.48 3.68 -5.13
CA ALA A 35 -9.62 4.17 -4.37
C ALA A 35 -9.41 5.62 -3.91
N VAL A 36 -8.19 5.99 -3.49
CA VAL A 36 -7.81 7.35 -3.12
C VAL A 36 -7.95 8.30 -4.32
N GLU A 37 -7.44 7.94 -5.50
CA GLU A 37 -7.60 8.79 -6.69
C GLU A 37 -9.07 9.04 -7.03
N ARG A 38 -9.89 7.99 -6.99
CA ARG A 38 -11.34 8.11 -7.24
C ARG A 38 -12.02 8.98 -6.18
N PHE A 39 -11.66 8.81 -4.91
CA PHE A 39 -12.19 9.62 -3.81
C PHE A 39 -11.85 11.09 -4.01
N VAL A 40 -10.59 11.39 -4.36
CA VAL A 40 -10.13 12.76 -4.59
C VAL A 40 -10.85 13.40 -5.77
N THR A 41 -11.05 12.70 -6.89
CA THR A 41 -11.83 13.24 -8.02
C THR A 41 -13.24 13.66 -7.60
N VAL A 42 -13.91 12.84 -6.78
CA VAL A 42 -15.24 13.18 -6.25
C VAL A 42 -15.16 14.38 -5.29
N GLY A 43 -14.17 14.40 -4.39
CA GLY A 43 -13.95 15.50 -3.45
C GLY A 43 -13.69 16.84 -4.15
N GLU A 44 -12.85 16.85 -5.18
CA GLU A 44 -12.55 18.04 -6.00
C GLU A 44 -13.82 18.51 -6.75
N THR A 45 -14.63 17.58 -7.29
CA THR A 45 -15.92 17.92 -7.92
C THR A 45 -16.89 18.56 -6.92
N ILE A 46 -17.01 18.00 -5.72
CA ILE A 46 -17.84 18.58 -4.65
C ILE A 46 -17.31 19.96 -4.24
N ALA A 47 -16.00 20.14 -4.17
CA ALA A 47 -15.37 21.40 -3.82
C ALA A 47 -15.69 22.51 -4.85
N ASP A 48 -15.77 22.16 -6.14
CA ASP A 48 -16.11 23.11 -7.20
C ASP A 48 -17.52 23.69 -7.04
N ASP A 49 -18.47 22.90 -6.55
CA ASP A 49 -19.85 23.31 -6.31
C ASP A 49 -20.05 24.04 -4.97
N ASN A 50 -19.07 24.02 -4.07
CA ASN A 50 -19.20 24.53 -2.70
C ASN A 50 -18.06 25.52 -2.34
N PRO A 51 -18.17 26.81 -2.71
CA PRO A 51 -17.09 27.79 -2.55
C PRO A 51 -16.65 27.99 -1.10
N ASP A 52 -17.56 27.83 -0.13
CA ASP A 52 -17.29 28.03 1.29
C ASP A 52 -16.31 27.00 1.87
N ILE A 53 -16.31 25.78 1.32
CA ILE A 53 -15.42 24.68 1.76
C ILE A 53 -14.34 24.32 0.73
N LYS A 54 -14.36 24.99 -0.44
CA LYS A 54 -13.55 24.62 -1.60
C LYS A 54 -12.09 24.46 -1.24
N LYS A 55 -11.51 25.49 -0.59
CA LYS A 55 -10.09 25.49 -0.22
C LYS A 55 -9.74 24.31 0.69
N ASP A 56 -10.51 24.11 1.76
CA ASP A 56 -10.22 23.07 2.75
C ASP A 56 -10.40 21.67 2.16
N MET A 57 -11.39 21.48 1.28
CA MET A 57 -11.60 20.22 0.56
C MET A 57 -10.44 19.92 -0.40
N TYR A 58 -9.93 20.92 -1.14
CA TYR A 58 -8.78 20.75 -2.02
C TYR A 58 -7.49 20.45 -1.24
N ASP A 59 -7.27 21.13 -0.11
CA ASP A 59 -6.13 20.87 0.77
C ASP A 59 -6.18 19.43 1.30
N ALA A 60 -7.34 18.97 1.79
CA ALA A 60 -7.54 17.60 2.25
C ALA A 60 -7.37 16.56 1.12
N CYS A 61 -7.87 16.86 -0.09
CA CYS A 61 -7.70 16.01 -1.27
C CYS A 61 -6.22 15.86 -1.66
N LYS A 62 -5.46 16.96 -1.59
CA LYS A 62 -4.01 16.95 -1.84
C LYS A 62 -3.27 16.11 -0.81
N GLU A 63 -3.63 16.23 0.47
CA GLU A 63 -3.07 15.40 1.54
C GLU A 63 -3.41 13.92 1.35
N ALA A 64 -4.65 13.60 0.97
CA ALA A 64 -5.09 12.23 0.70
C ALA A 64 -4.29 11.60 -0.46
N ARG A 65 -4.07 12.34 -1.56
CA ARG A 65 -3.24 11.89 -2.69
C ARG A 65 -1.80 11.66 -2.26
N ALA A 66 -1.20 12.59 -1.51
CA ALA A 66 0.16 12.45 -0.99
C ALA A 66 0.28 11.24 -0.05
N ALA A 67 -0.74 10.96 0.78
CA ALA A 67 -0.80 9.78 1.64
C ALA A 67 -0.92 8.46 0.83
N GLY A 68 -1.62 8.47 -0.30
CA GLY A 68 -1.71 7.35 -1.24
C GLY A 68 -0.36 7.03 -1.91
N GLU A 69 0.42 8.07 -2.21
CA GLU A 69 1.78 7.95 -2.76
C GLU A 69 2.85 7.58 -1.70
N LEU A 70 2.63 8.00 -0.45
CA LEU A 70 3.49 7.69 0.71
C LEU A 70 3.40 6.20 1.05
N LYS A 71 4.23 5.39 0.39
CA LYS A 71 4.78 4.08 0.78
C LYS A 71 4.15 3.40 2.02
N ILE A 72 2.85 3.13 2.03
CA ILE A 72 2.23 2.25 3.04
C ILE A 72 2.78 0.82 2.92
N PHE A 73 3.50 0.53 1.83
CA PHE A 73 4.17 -0.74 1.61
C PHE A 73 5.64 -0.50 1.23
N PRO A 74 6.59 -0.85 2.11
CA PRO A 74 7.99 -0.90 1.71
C PRO A 74 8.13 -2.07 0.73
N LEU A 75 8.44 -1.75 -0.52
CA LEU A 75 9.20 -2.65 -1.37
C LEU A 75 10.67 -2.22 -1.27
#